data_AF-A0A316HGQ5-F1
#
_entry.id   AF-A0A316HGQ5-F1
#
_cell.length_a   1.000
_cell.length_b   1.000
_cell.length_c   1.000
_cell.angle_alpha   90.00
_cell.angle_beta   90.00
_cell.angle_gamma   90.00
#
_symmetry.space_group_name_H-M   'P 1'
#
loop_
_entity.id
_entity.type
_entity.pdbx_description
1 polymer ?
#
loop_
_entity_poly.entity_id
_entity_poly.type
_entity_poly.pdbx_seq_one_letter_code
_entity_poly.pdbx_strand_id
1 'polypeptide(L)' 'MHSYSSPVIKIDGDTATENRLFWIVSKMEEDKTTQVFMSQDIVYIKTSNGWRISNIILHFGTIIKNQNQE' A
#
# COMPACT_ATOMS: atom_id res chain seq x y z
N MET A 1 3.83 -4.58 9.51
CA MET A 1 2.65 -5.29 8.97
C MET A 1 2.05 -4.44 7.86
N HIS A 2 1.62 -5.09 6.78
CA HIS A 2 1.01 -4.47 5.62
C HIS A 2 -0.40 -5.03 5.44
N SER A 3 -1.40 -4.17 5.35
CA SER A 3 -2.77 -4.55 4.99
C SER A 3 -3.20 -3.79 3.75
N TYR A 4 -3.61 -4.53 2.73
CA TYR A 4 -4.05 -4.01 1.44
C TYR A 4 -5.55 -4.24 1.30
N SER A 5 -6.29 -3.24 0.84
CA SER A 5 -7.74 -3.34 0.69
C SER A 5 -8.24 -2.56 -0.53
N SER A 6 -9.45 -2.92 -0.98
CA SER A 6 -10.14 -2.27 -2.10
C SER A 6 -9.30 -2.18 -3.39
N PRO A 7 -8.71 -3.29 -3.88
CA PRO A 7 -7.94 -3.24 -5.12
C PRO A 7 -8.87 -3.03 -6.31
N VAL A 8 -8.55 -2.05 -7.15
CA VAL A 8 -9.15 -1.85 -8.47
C VAL A 8 -8.05 -2.03 -9.50
N ILE A 9 -8.12 -3.12 -10.26
CA ILE A 9 -7.10 -3.50 -11.23
C ILE A 9 -7.66 -3.37 -12.64
N LYS A 10 -6.90 -2.73 -13.53
CA LYS A 10 -7.16 -2.67 -14.97
C LYS A 10 -5.97 -3.26 -15.71
N ILE A 11 -6.23 -4.14 -16.67
CA ILE A 11 -5.21 -4.80 -17.49
C ILE A 11 -5.34 -4.27 -18.92
N ASP A 12 -4.22 -3.88 -19.52
CA ASP A 12 -4.11 -3.45 -20.90
C ASP A 12 -2.86 -4.09 -21.55
N GLY A 13 -3.10 -5.20 -22.27
CA GLY A 13 -2.05 -6.02 -22.89
C GLY A 13 -1.02 -6.52 -21.88
N ASP A 14 0.22 -6.06 -22.04
CA ASP A 14 1.36 -6.40 -21.18
C ASP A 14 1.57 -5.40 -20.04
N THR A 15 0.63 -4.49 -19.83
CA THR A 15 0.62 -3.54 -18.71
C THR A 15 -0.62 -3.72 -17.84
N ALA A 16 -0.52 -3.40 -16.56
CA ALA A 16 -1.67 -3.30 -15.69
C ALA A 16 -1.50 -2.15 -14.69
N THR A 17 -2.60 -1.51 -14.33
CA THR A 17 -2.64 -0.48 -13.30
C THR A 17 -3.52 -0.94 -12.15
N GLU A 18 -3.07 -0.74 -10.91
CA GLU A 18 -3.84 -0.99 -9.71
C GLU A 18 -3.96 0.29 -8.88
N ASN A 19 -5.14 0.53 -8.32
CA ASN A 19 -5.38 1.54 -7.29
C ASN A 19 -5.86 0.78 -6.05
N ARG A 20 -5.29 1.07 -4.87
CA ARG A 20 -5.67 0.38 -3.62
C ARG A 20 -5.55 1.27 -2.40
N LEU A 21 -6.22 0.89 -1.33
CA LEU A 21 -5.99 1.42 0.02
C LEU A 21 -4.93 0.58 0.73
N PHE A 22 -4.08 1.25 1.49
CA PHE A 22 -2.94 0.64 2.14
C PHE A 22 -2.78 1.13 3.58
N TRP A 23 -2.75 0.20 4.51
CA TRP A 23 -2.50 0.45 5.92
C TRP A 23 -1.20 -0.22 6.33
N ILE A 24 -0.31 0.57 6.89
CA ILE A 24 0.99 0.12 7.41
C ILE A 24 0.97 0.29 8.92
N VAL A 25 1.41 -0.75 9.61
CA VAL A 25 1.74 -0.69 11.04
C VAL A 25 3.21 -1.05 11.21
N SER A 26 3.95 -0.18 11.88
CA SER A 26 5.36 -0.36 12.23
C SER A 26 5.54 -0.26 13.75
N LYS A 27 6.24 -1.23 14.33
CA LYS A 27 6.66 -1.23 15.73
C LYS A 27 8.17 -1.45 15.73
N MET A 28 8.91 -0.35 15.86
CA MET A 28 10.39 -0.36 15.87
C MET A 28 10.94 -0.27 17.29
N GLU A 29 10.17 0.31 18.21
CA GLU A 29 10.50 0.43 19.64
C GLU A 29 9.43 -0.32 20.44
N GLU A 30 9.77 -0.75 21.67
CA GLU A 30 8.89 -1.57 22.50
C GLU A 30 7.54 -0.89 22.82
N ASP A 31 7.57 0.42 23.08
CA ASP A 31 6.40 1.19 23.51
C ASP A 31 5.78 2.05 22.40
N LYS A 32 6.30 1.96 21.17
CA LYS A 32 5.88 2.83 20.08
C LYS A 32 5.38 2.05 18.88
N THR A 33 4.10 2.20 18.60
CA THR A 33 3.48 1.72 17.36
C THR A 33 3.12 2.93 16.50
N THR A 34 3.64 2.95 15.27
CA THR A 34 3.30 3.96 14.26
C THR A 34 2.43 3.32 13.20
N GLN A 35 1.35 4.00 12.85
CA GLN A 35 0.37 3.50 11.89
C GLN A 35 0.09 4.57 10.84
N VAL A 36 0.01 4.17 9.57
CA VAL A 36 -0.25 5.09 8.45
C VAL A 36 -1.28 4.49 7.52
N PHE A 37 -2.33 5.26 7.23
CA PHE A 37 -3.30 4.95 6.18
C PHE A 37 -3.01 5.81 4.95
N MET A 38 -2.93 5.18 3.78
CA MET A 38 -2.58 5.81 2.52
C MET A 38 -3.30 5.12 1.36
N SER A 39 -3.24 5.69 0.16
CA SER A 39 -3.56 4.96 -1.08
C SER A 39 -2.31 4.79 -1.94
N GLN A 40 -2.36 3.80 -2.83
CA GLN A 40 -1.27 3.50 -3.76
C GLN A 40 -1.80 3.35 -5.18
N ASP A 41 -1.07 3.93 -6.12
CA ASP A 41 -1.20 3.63 -7.54
C ASP A 41 0.01 2.82 -7.96
N ILE A 42 -0.23 1.69 -8.60
CA ILE A 42 0.83 0.74 -8.95
C ILE A 42 0.71 0.39 -10.43
N VAL A 43 1.85 0.42 -11.12
CA VAL A 43 1.96 -0.04 -12.50
C VAL A 43 2.69 -1.37 -12.50
N TYR A 44 2.17 -2.31 -13.29
CA TYR A 44 2.74 -3.62 -13.52
C TYR A 44 3.11 -3.78 -14.99
N ILE A 45 4.17 -4.54 -15.23
CA ILE A 45 4.55 -5.05 -16.55
C ILE A 45 4.52 -6.57 -16.50
N LYS A 46 3.94 -7.18 -17.54
CA LYS A 46 3.89 -8.63 -17.70
C LYS A 46 5.28 -9.15 -18.08
N THR A 47 5.66 -10.25 -17.46
CA THR A 47 6.90 -10.98 -17.72
C THR A 47 6.60 -12.46 -17.93
N SER A 48 7.57 -13.23 -18.39
CA SER A 48 7.45 -14.70 -18.48
C SER A 48 7.12 -15.37 -17.14
N ASN A 49 7.44 -14.71 -16.01
CA ASN A 49 7.23 -15.22 -14.66
C ASN A 49 6.02 -14.59 -13.96
N GLY A 50 5.14 -13.89 -14.68
CA GLY A 50 3.99 -13.17 -14.12
C GLY A 50 4.14 -11.65 -14.14
N TRP A 51 3.42 -10.95 -13.28
CA TRP A 51 3.42 -9.48 -13.24
C TRP A 51 4.51 -8.94 -12.31
N ARG A 52 5.29 -7.97 -12.78
CA ARG A 52 6.25 -7.24 -11.95
C ARG A 52 5.81 -5.80 -11.78
N ILE A 53 5.92 -5.29 -10.56
CA ILE A 53 5.75 -3.86 -10.28
C ILE A 53 6.86 -3.10 -11.01
N SER A 54 6.47 -2.15 -11.85
CA SER A 54 7.38 -1.23 -12.54
C SER A 54 7.39 0.16 -11.91
N ASN A 55 6.28 0.58 -11.28
CA ASN A 55 6.16 1.87 -10.60
C ASN A 55 5.19 1.80 -9.42
N ILE A 56 5.44 2.60 -8.39
CA ILE A 56 4.54 2.82 -7.26
C ILE A 56 4.49 4.32 -6.97
N ILE A 57 3.28 4.87 -6.89
CA ILE A 57 3.03 6.21 -6.36
C ILE A 57 2.27 6.05 -5.05
N LEU A 58 2.77 6.69 -3.99
CA LEU A 58 2.13 6.69 -2.67
C LEU A 58 1.45 8.03 -2.44
N HIS A 59 0.18 7.97 -2.07
CA HIS A 59 -0.59 9.15 -1.68
C HIS A 59 -0.84 9.10 -0.18
N PHE A 60 -0.10 9.92 0.55
CA PHE A 60 -0.23 9.98 2.01
C PHE A 60 -1.66 10.36 2.40
N GLY A 61 -2.27 9.56 3.27
CA GLY A 61 -3.55 9.88 3.88
C GLY A 61 -3.36 10.51 5.25
N THR A 62 -3.13 9.68 6.26
CA THR A 62 -2.93 10.15 7.64
C THR A 62 -2.08 9.19 8.46
N ILE A 63 -1.40 9.74 9.47
CA ILE A 63 -0.88 8.95 10.59
C ILE A 63 -2.03 8.69 11.56
N ILE A 64 -2.21 7.44 11.97
CA ILE A 64 -3.15 7.07 13.03
C ILE A 64 -2.38 7.13 14.34
N LYS A 65 -2.73 8.09 15.20
CA LYS A 65 -2.17 8.18 16.55
C LYS A 65 -2.89 7.16 17.43
N ASN A 66 -2.13 6.37 18.20
CA ASN A 66 -2.72 5.67 19.33
C ASN A 66 -3.22 6.73 20.31
N GLN A 67 -4.53 6.77 20.57
CA GLN A 67 -5.04 7.49 21.72
C GLN A 67 -4.61 6.70 22.95
N ASN A 68 -3.74 7.28 23.78
CA ASN A 68 -3.56 6.77 25.13
C ASN A 68 -4.92 6.90 25.82
N GLN A 69 -5.51 5.79 26.24
CA GLN A 69 -6.61 5.82 27.20
C GLN A 69 -6.00 6.32 28.52
N GLU A 70 -6.41 7.52 28.93
CA GLU A 70 -6.16 8.03 30.30
C GLU A 70 -6.93 7.18 31.33
#